data_AF-A0A838P0N5-F1
#
_entry.id   AF-A0A838P0N5-F1
#
_cell.length_a   1.000
_cell.length_b   1.000
_cell.length_c   1.000
_cell.angle_alpha   90.00
_cell.angle_beta   90.00
_cell.angle_gamma   90.00
#
_symmetry.space_group_name_H-M   'P 1'
#
loop_
_entity.id
_entity.type
_entity.pdbx_description
1 polymer ?
#
loop_
_entity_poly.entity_id
_entity_poly.type
_entity_poly.pdbx_seq_one_letter_code
_entity_poly.pdbx_strand_id
1 'polypeptide(L)'
;MTPLGLAVVAALGNLAGALAVVRSLRRELRLIDACLAFGAGFMLSVVVLGVLPEVLGGGSEAGLFVLAGYMAVHFAQHVLTPHFHFGEETHSVSASTGMSALLGLTLHTFFDGVAIASGFLVSEQLGVLLFLAVLLHKLPEGVTIASVMVAGGQSRSRAVAAAAVL
;
A
#
# COMPACT_ATOMS: atom_id res chain seq x y z
N MET A 1 -5.27 4.20 21.88
CA MET A 1 -4.00 3.54 21.44
C MET A 1 -3.12 4.58 20.74
N THR A 2 -1.79 4.54 20.82
CA THR A 2 -0.96 5.55 20.13
C THR A 2 -0.93 5.29 18.62
N PRO A 3 -1.21 6.28 17.74
CA PRO A 3 -1.17 6.11 16.27
C PRO A 3 0.14 5.51 15.76
N LEU A 4 1.26 5.90 16.37
CA LEU A 4 2.59 5.37 16.06
C LEU A 4 2.68 3.85 16.27
N GLY A 5 2.12 3.34 17.37
CA GLY A 5 2.12 1.90 17.65
C GLY A 5 1.31 1.10 16.63
N LEU A 6 0.19 1.66 16.15
CA LEU A 6 -0.62 1.04 15.11
C LEU A 6 0.10 1.05 13.74
N ALA A 7 0.78 2.16 13.40
CA ALA A 7 1.60 2.22 12.19
C ALA A 7 2.74 1.18 12.23
N VAL A 8 3.40 0.99 13.38
CA VAL A 8 4.42 -0.06 13.56
C VAL A 8 3.82 -1.46 13.36
N VAL A 9 2.63 -1.73 13.92
CA VAL A 9 1.93 -3.01 13.71
C VAL A 9 1.61 -3.24 12.23
N ALA A 10 1.16 -2.20 11.51
CA ALA A 10 0.93 -2.28 10.07
C ALA A 10 2.23 -2.59 9.30
N ALA A 11 3.34 -1.91 9.62
CA ALA A 11 4.64 -2.15 9.00
C ALA A 11 5.18 -3.58 9.25
N LEU A 12 4.91 -4.17 10.42
CA LEU A 12 5.23 -5.58 10.68
C LEU A 12 4.51 -6.55 9.72
N GLY A 13 3.35 -6.15 9.16
CA GLY A 13 2.66 -6.88 8.11
C GLY A 13 3.49 -7.02 6.83
N ASN A 14 4.15 -5.94 6.39
CA ASN A 14 5.06 -5.95 5.23
C ASN A 14 6.20 -6.95 5.45
N LEU A 15 6.83 -6.90 6.63
CA LEU A 15 7.92 -7.79 6.98
C LEU A 15 7.47 -9.26 7.03
N ALA A 16 6.29 -9.52 7.61
CA ALA A 16 5.71 -10.86 7.65
C ALA A 16 5.45 -11.42 6.23
N GLY A 17 4.91 -10.60 5.33
CA GLY A 17 4.70 -10.96 3.93
C GLY A 17 6.02 -11.30 3.21
N ALA A 18 7.03 -10.45 3.35
CA ALA A 18 8.33 -10.67 2.73
C ALA A 18 9.06 -11.92 3.25
N LEU A 19 8.98 -12.16 4.57
CA LEU A 19 9.53 -13.36 5.19
C LEU A 19 8.82 -14.63 4.71
N ALA A 20 7.52 -14.57 4.43
CA ALA A 20 6.80 -15.71 3.85
C ALA A 20 7.34 -16.10 2.47
N VAL A 21 7.63 -15.11 1.62
CA VAL A 21 8.23 -15.32 0.29
C VAL A 21 9.63 -15.91 0.42
N VAL A 22 10.49 -15.29 1.23
CA VAL A 22 11.91 -15.68 1.37
C VAL A 22 12.09 -17.05 2.03
N ARG A 23 11.19 -17.45 2.93
CA ARG A 23 11.17 -18.79 3.52
C ARG A 23 10.46 -19.82 2.64
N SER A 24 10.00 -19.43 1.46
CA SER A 24 9.24 -20.28 0.54
C SER A 24 8.02 -20.91 1.22
N LEU A 25 7.38 -20.17 2.13
CA LEU A 25 6.12 -20.59 2.73
C LEU A 25 5.08 -20.58 1.62
N ARG A 26 4.59 -21.76 1.26
CA ARG A 26 3.50 -21.89 0.29
C ARG A 26 2.20 -21.41 0.95
N ARG A 27 1.92 -20.12 0.80
CA ARG A 27 0.59 -19.56 1.07
C ARG A 27 -0.24 -19.73 -0.20
N GLU A 28 -1.51 -20.03 -0.02
CA GLU A 28 -2.43 -20.11 -1.14
C GLU A 28 -2.62 -18.69 -1.72
N LEU A 29 -2.32 -18.51 -3.01
CA LEU A 29 -2.49 -17.21 -3.70
C LEU A 29 -3.89 -16.64 -3.47
N ARG A 30 -4.91 -17.51 -3.39
CA ARG A 30 -6.30 -17.15 -3.06
C ARG A 30 -6.44 -16.36 -1.75
N LEU A 31 -5.67 -16.68 -0.72
CA LEU A 31 -5.73 -15.94 0.55
C LEU A 31 -5.16 -14.53 0.39
N ILE A 32 -4.04 -14.39 -0.34
CA ILE A 32 -3.39 -13.11 -0.58
C ILE A 32 -4.31 -12.23 -1.45
N ASP A 33 -4.87 -12.81 -2.50
CA ASP A 33 -5.83 -12.14 -3.39
C ASP A 33 -7.09 -11.74 -2.62
N ALA A 34 -7.61 -12.60 -1.74
CA ALA A 34 -8.76 -12.27 -0.90
C ALA A 34 -8.46 -11.14 0.08
N CYS A 35 -7.30 -11.15 0.76
CA CYS A 35 -6.88 -10.05 1.63
C CYS A 35 -6.75 -8.73 0.86
N LEU A 36 -6.14 -8.77 -0.33
CA LEU A 36 -5.98 -7.59 -1.18
C LEU A 36 -7.33 -7.07 -1.69
N ALA A 37 -8.19 -7.94 -2.22
CA ALA A 37 -9.51 -7.56 -2.74
C ALA A 37 -10.42 -7.01 -1.64
N PHE A 38 -10.47 -7.69 -0.49
CA PHE A 38 -11.26 -7.22 0.65
C PHE A 38 -10.67 -5.93 1.24
N GLY A 39 -9.35 -5.83 1.37
CA GLY A 39 -8.67 -4.60 1.82
C GLY A 39 -8.93 -3.41 0.91
N ALA A 40 -8.86 -3.61 -0.42
CA ALA A 40 -9.17 -2.56 -1.41
C ALA A 40 -10.63 -2.09 -1.32
N GLY A 41 -11.59 -3.03 -1.25
CA GLY A 41 -13.00 -2.70 -1.08
C GLY A 41 -13.30 -2.00 0.24
N PHE A 42 -12.68 -2.45 1.33
CA PHE A 42 -12.82 -1.84 2.65
C PHE A 42 -12.22 -0.43 2.67
N MET A 43 -11.03 -0.22 2.11
CA MET A 43 -10.41 1.09 2.01
C MET A 43 -11.25 2.06 1.17
N LEU A 44 -11.79 1.62 0.03
CA LEU A 44 -12.69 2.42 -0.78
C LEU A 44 -13.95 2.82 0.00
N SER A 45 -14.53 1.88 0.77
CA SER A 45 -15.68 2.16 1.65
C SER A 45 -15.36 3.22 2.71
N VAL A 46 -14.23 3.08 3.41
CA VAL A 46 -13.81 4.06 4.44
C VAL A 46 -13.56 5.44 3.82
N VAL A 47 -12.96 5.51 2.62
CA VAL A 47 -12.75 6.78 1.94
C VAL A 47 -14.08 7.43 1.55
N VAL A 48 -15.00 6.69 0.92
CA VAL A 48 -16.27 7.24 0.42
C VAL A 48 -17.26 7.58 1.55
N LEU A 49 -17.36 6.72 2.57
CA LEU A 49 -18.37 6.85 3.63
C LEU A 49 -17.85 7.56 4.88
N GLY A 50 -16.54 7.56 5.11
CA GLY A 50 -15.91 8.17 6.27
C GLY A 50 -15.17 9.46 5.93
N VAL A 51 -14.14 9.37 5.09
CA VAL A 51 -13.22 10.50 4.83
C VAL A 51 -13.88 11.59 3.98
N LEU A 52 -14.53 11.23 2.88
CA LEU A 52 -15.04 12.20 1.92
C LEU A 52 -16.15 13.10 2.50
N PRO A 53 -17.14 12.59 3.26
CA PRO A 53 -18.15 13.43 3.89
C PRO A 53 -17.56 14.39 4.92
N GLU A 54 -16.57 13.93 5.70
CA GLU A 54 -15.86 14.74 6.69
C GLU A 54 -15.16 15.93 6.03
N VAL A 55 -14.40 15.65 4.97
CA VAL A 55 -13.60 16.65 4.26
C VAL A 55 -14.50 17.65 3.51
N LEU A 56 -15.56 17.18 2.85
CA LEU A 56 -16.50 18.06 2.13
C LEU A 56 -17.36 18.93 3.07
N GLY A 57 -17.56 18.50 4.31
CA GLY A 57 -18.18 19.33 5.35
C GLY A 57 -17.36 20.59 5.70
N GLY A 58 -16.05 20.58 5.42
CA GLY A 58 -15.12 21.69 5.68
C GLY A 58 -15.11 22.81 4.64
N GLY A 59 -15.88 22.70 3.54
CA GLY A 59 -16.00 23.73 2.50
C GLY A 59 -15.43 23.33 1.13
N SER A 60 -15.58 24.22 0.14
CA SER A 60 -15.23 23.93 -1.26
C SER A 60 -13.73 23.74 -1.51
N GLU A 61 -12.87 24.37 -0.71
CA GLU A 61 -11.41 24.24 -0.82
C GLU A 61 -10.93 22.80 -0.54
N ALA A 62 -11.66 22.08 0.32
CA ALA A 62 -11.35 20.70 0.65
C ALA A 62 -11.48 19.77 -0.57
N GLY A 63 -12.43 20.05 -1.46
CA GLY A 63 -12.58 19.36 -2.74
C GLY A 63 -11.39 19.56 -3.68
N LEU A 64 -10.72 20.73 -3.63
CA LEU A 64 -9.51 20.99 -4.42
C LEU A 64 -8.34 20.11 -3.95
N PHE A 65 -8.20 19.88 -2.63
CA PHE A 65 -7.18 18.97 -2.10
C PHE A 65 -7.42 17.51 -2.50
N VAL A 66 -8.69 17.06 -2.50
CA VAL A 66 -9.05 15.73 -3.00
C VAL A 66 -8.68 15.59 -4.48
N LEU A 67 -9.06 16.57 -5.30
CA LEU A 67 -8.71 16.59 -6.72
C LEU A 67 -7.20 16.63 -6.95
N ALA A 68 -6.48 17.46 -6.19
CA ALA A 68 -5.02 17.55 -6.27
C ALA A 68 -4.35 16.21 -5.92
N GLY A 69 -4.81 15.54 -4.86
CA GLY A 69 -4.33 14.21 -4.49
C GLY A 69 -4.58 13.17 -5.59
N TYR A 70 -5.78 13.14 -6.15
CA TYR A 70 -6.10 12.26 -7.28
C TYR A 70 -5.23 12.56 -8.51
N MET A 71 -5.05 13.83 -8.87
CA MET A 71 -4.19 14.25 -9.97
C MET A 71 -2.72 13.88 -9.73
N ALA A 72 -2.22 13.99 -8.51
CA ALA A 72 -0.85 13.59 -8.16
C ALA A 72 -0.63 12.09 -8.34
N VAL A 73 -1.57 11.25 -7.87
CA VAL A 73 -1.51 9.79 -8.08
C VAL A 73 -1.64 9.46 -9.57
N HIS A 74 -2.58 10.10 -10.27
CA HIS A 74 -2.78 9.89 -11.70
C HIS A 74 -1.52 10.23 -12.51
N PHE A 75 -0.90 11.37 -12.23
CA PHE A 75 0.38 11.79 -12.82
C PHE A 75 1.50 10.80 -12.51
N ALA A 76 1.65 10.38 -11.25
CA ALA A 76 2.67 9.40 -10.88
C ALA A 76 2.49 8.08 -11.66
N GLN A 77 1.26 7.57 -11.71
CA GLN A 77 0.94 6.32 -12.42
C GLN A 77 1.18 6.42 -13.93
N HIS A 78 0.67 7.46 -14.59
CA HIS A 78 0.62 7.52 -16.06
C HIS A 78 1.83 8.22 -16.69
N VAL A 79 2.51 9.10 -15.97
CA VAL A 79 3.66 9.87 -16.49
C VAL A 79 5.00 9.33 -15.99
N LEU A 80 5.11 8.99 -14.70
CA LEU A 80 6.38 8.55 -14.11
C LEU A 80 6.61 7.03 -14.25
N THR A 81 5.53 6.25 -14.36
CA THR A 81 5.58 4.81 -14.67
C THR A 81 4.90 4.52 -16.02
N PRO A 82 5.45 4.98 -17.15
CA PRO A 82 4.92 4.68 -18.47
C PRO A 82 5.22 3.22 -18.83
N HIS A 83 4.46 2.30 -18.25
CA HIS A 83 4.41 0.90 -18.64
C HIS A 83 2.94 0.50 -18.80
N PHE A 84 2.39 0.78 -19.98
CA PHE A 84 1.07 0.30 -20.41
C PHE A 84 1.24 -1.07 -21.07
N HIS A 85 0.62 -2.12 -20.50
CA HIS A 85 0.49 -3.43 -21.15
C HIS A 85 -0.98 -3.88 -21.10
N PHE A 86 -1.50 -4.35 -22.24
CA PHE A 86 -2.74 -5.12 -22.34
C PHE A 86 -2.36 -6.61 -22.46
N GLY A 87 -2.87 -7.47 -21.56
CA GLY A 87 -2.73 -8.95 -21.68
C GLY A 87 -1.70 -9.62 -20.75
N GLU A 88 -1.61 -10.96 -20.84
CA GLU A 88 -0.70 -11.85 -20.09
C GLU A 88 0.72 -11.88 -20.72
N GLU A 89 1.44 -10.76 -20.74
CA GLU A 89 2.84 -10.76 -21.20
C GLU A 89 3.81 -11.20 -20.08
N THR A 90 4.56 -12.28 -20.33
CA THR A 90 5.56 -12.82 -19.39
C THR A 90 6.95 -12.27 -19.71
N HIS A 91 7.28 -11.07 -19.21
CA HIS A 91 8.65 -10.54 -19.28
C HIS A 91 9.47 -10.88 -18.04
N SER A 92 10.78 -11.02 -18.23
CA SER A 92 11.71 -11.09 -17.11
C SER A 92 11.66 -9.78 -16.31
N VAL A 93 11.33 -9.87 -15.02
CA VAL A 93 11.44 -8.74 -14.09
C VAL A 93 12.90 -8.34 -14.01
N SER A 94 13.22 -7.08 -14.28
CA SER A 94 14.57 -6.56 -14.13
C SER A 94 14.80 -5.99 -12.73
N ALA A 95 16.06 -5.82 -12.34
CA ALA A 95 16.40 -5.11 -11.10
C ALA A 95 15.87 -3.67 -11.08
N SER A 96 15.77 -3.00 -12.22
CA SER A 96 15.23 -1.63 -12.30
C SER A 96 13.72 -1.60 -12.08
N THR A 97 12.97 -2.60 -12.58
CA THR A 97 11.54 -2.77 -12.29
C THR A 97 11.31 -2.96 -10.79
N GLY A 98 12.14 -3.78 -10.12
CA GLY A 98 12.06 -3.94 -8.67
C GLY A 98 12.34 -2.67 -7.89
N MET A 99 13.31 -1.87 -8.32
CA MET A 99 13.59 -0.57 -7.68
C MET A 99 12.46 0.45 -7.90
N SER A 100 11.86 0.46 -9.10
CA SER A 100 10.69 1.29 -9.39
C SER A 100 9.50 0.92 -8.51
N ALA A 101 9.23 -0.39 -8.36
CA ALA A 101 8.19 -0.89 -7.46
C ALA A 101 8.45 -0.49 -5.99
N LEU A 102 9.69 -0.58 -5.51
CA LEU A 102 10.06 -0.13 -4.17
C LEU A 102 9.79 1.36 -3.96
N LEU A 103 10.19 2.20 -4.92
CA LEU A 103 9.97 3.64 -4.84
C LEU A 103 8.47 3.97 -4.79
N GLY A 104 7.68 3.36 -5.67
CA GLY A 104 6.22 3.54 -5.70
C GLY A 104 5.55 3.08 -4.41
N LEU A 105 5.90 1.90 -3.90
CA LEU A 105 5.33 1.38 -2.65
C LEU A 105 5.80 2.15 -1.42
N THR A 106 7.01 2.73 -1.42
CA THR A 106 7.48 3.60 -0.34
C THR A 106 6.62 4.85 -0.25
N LEU A 107 6.32 5.48 -1.40
CA LEU A 107 5.41 6.61 -1.46
C LEU A 107 3.99 6.23 -1.03
N HIS A 108 3.51 5.06 -1.46
CA HIS A 108 2.21 4.53 -1.07
C HIS A 108 2.09 4.33 0.45
N THR A 109 3.04 3.59 1.06
CA THR A 109 3.04 3.32 2.51
C THR A 109 3.26 4.59 3.34
N PHE A 110 3.99 5.59 2.82
CA PHE A 110 4.05 6.90 3.46
C PHE A 110 2.65 7.52 3.62
N PHE A 111 1.82 7.47 2.57
CA PHE A 111 0.46 8.00 2.62
C PHE A 111 -0.49 7.17 3.48
N ASP A 112 -0.25 5.86 3.64
CA ASP A 112 -0.99 5.07 4.63
C ASP A 112 -0.76 5.58 6.06
N GLY A 113 0.49 5.89 6.40
CA GLY A 113 0.84 6.50 7.69
C GLY A 113 0.16 7.86 7.88
N VAL A 114 0.17 8.71 6.84
CA VAL A 114 -0.54 9.99 6.85
C VAL A 114 -2.03 9.81 7.05
N ALA A 115 -2.65 8.83 6.40
CA ALA A 115 -4.08 8.53 6.52
C ALA A 115 -4.44 8.06 7.93
N ILE A 116 -3.67 7.14 8.52
CA ILE A 116 -3.91 6.69 9.90
C ILE A 116 -3.80 7.87 10.87
N ALA A 117 -2.71 8.66 10.76
CA ALA A 117 -2.47 9.79 11.64
C ALA A 117 -3.57 10.85 11.52
N SER A 118 -3.96 11.23 10.30
CA SER A 118 -5.03 12.21 10.07
C SER A 118 -6.39 11.69 10.54
N GLY A 119 -6.67 10.40 10.35
CA GLY A 119 -7.87 9.76 10.88
C GLY A 119 -8.00 9.95 12.39
N PHE A 120 -6.93 9.71 13.15
CA PHE A 120 -6.93 9.92 14.60
C PHE A 120 -6.99 11.39 15.03
N LEU A 121 -6.56 12.33 14.17
CA LEU A 121 -6.75 13.77 14.42
C LEU A 121 -8.22 14.19 14.25
N VAL A 122 -8.98 13.50 13.41
CA VAL A 122 -10.43 13.71 13.24
C VAL A 122 -11.22 13.00 14.33
N SER A 123 -11.07 11.67 14.46
CA SER A 123 -11.72 10.88 15.50
C SER A 123 -11.05 9.52 15.73
N GLU A 124 -11.18 8.98 16.94
CA GLU A 124 -10.67 7.64 17.25
C GLU A 124 -11.27 6.56 16.34
N GLN A 125 -12.57 6.65 16.05
CA GLN A 125 -13.26 5.69 15.20
C GLN A 125 -12.71 5.71 13.76
N LEU A 126 -12.54 6.89 13.15
CA LEU A 126 -12.01 7.00 11.79
C LEU A 126 -10.55 6.54 11.73
N GLY A 127 -9.74 6.89 12.73
CA GLY A 127 -8.36 6.42 12.85
C GLY A 127 -8.24 4.89 12.91
N VAL A 128 -9.09 4.23 13.70
CA VAL A 128 -9.12 2.75 13.78
C VAL A 128 -9.58 2.14 12.46
N LEU A 129 -10.61 2.70 11.80
CA LEU A 129 -11.07 2.20 10.50
C LEU A 129 -9.98 2.32 9.43
N LEU A 130 -9.27 3.44 9.36
CA LEU A 130 -8.16 3.61 8.43
C LEU A 130 -6.99 2.68 8.75
N PHE A 131 -6.65 2.50 10.02
CA PHE A 131 -5.65 1.52 10.44
C PHE A 131 -6.01 0.11 9.97
N LEU A 132 -7.25 -0.33 10.18
CA LEU A 132 -7.70 -1.64 9.72
C LEU A 132 -7.59 -1.73 8.20
N ALA A 133 -8.08 -0.73 7.46
CA ALA A 133 -7.99 -0.68 6.00
C ALA A 133 -6.56 -0.88 5.49
N VAL A 134 -5.61 -0.18 6.12
CA VAL A 134 -4.18 -0.30 5.82
C VAL A 134 -3.65 -1.68 6.18
N LEU A 135 -3.87 -2.14 7.41
CA LEU A 135 -3.36 -3.42 7.92
C LEU A 135 -3.71 -4.60 7.00
N LEU A 136 -4.92 -4.58 6.45
CA LEU A 136 -5.47 -5.63 5.61
C LEU A 136 -4.68 -5.89 4.32
N HIS A 137 -4.00 -4.88 3.76
CA HIS A 137 -3.19 -5.05 2.56
C HIS A 137 -1.67 -5.00 2.79
N LYS A 138 -1.19 -4.87 4.05
CA LYS A 138 0.26 -4.87 4.36
C LYS A 138 0.93 -6.22 4.15
N LEU A 139 0.28 -7.32 4.54
CA LEU A 139 0.83 -8.65 4.27
C LEU A 139 0.92 -8.94 2.76
N PRO A 140 -0.14 -8.71 1.95
CA PRO A 140 -0.04 -8.78 0.48
C PRO A 140 1.03 -7.86 -0.12
N GLU A 141 1.15 -6.62 0.36
CA GLU A 141 2.17 -5.67 -0.11
C GLU A 141 3.60 -6.19 0.15
N GLY A 142 3.85 -6.71 1.35
CA GLY A 142 5.11 -7.37 1.71
C GLY A 142 5.44 -8.57 0.82
N VAL A 143 4.43 -9.38 0.47
CA VAL A 143 4.60 -10.48 -0.49
C VAL A 143 4.96 -9.94 -1.88
N THR A 144 4.28 -8.90 -2.34
CA THR A 144 4.49 -8.28 -3.66
C THR A 144 5.93 -7.77 -3.79
N ILE A 145 6.39 -6.89 -2.88
CA ILE A 145 7.72 -6.29 -3.02
C ILE A 145 8.83 -7.34 -2.94
N ALA A 146 8.70 -8.33 -2.04
CA ALA A 146 9.69 -9.39 -1.91
C ALA A 146 9.73 -10.29 -3.16
N SER A 147 8.56 -10.60 -3.74
CA SER A 147 8.45 -11.41 -4.95
C SER A 147 9.08 -10.68 -6.15
N VAL A 148 8.78 -9.40 -6.32
CA VAL A 148 9.36 -8.58 -7.41
C VAL A 148 10.88 -8.45 -7.25
N MET A 149 11.39 -8.24 -6.03
CA MET A 149 12.83 -8.16 -5.77
C MET A 149 13.55 -9.46 -6.12
N VAL A 150 13.02 -10.61 -5.68
CA VAL A 150 13.60 -11.93 -5.99
C VAL A 150 13.51 -12.22 -7.49
N ALA A 151 12.37 -11.93 -8.13
CA ALA A 151 12.20 -12.09 -9.58
C ALA A 151 13.16 -11.20 -10.38
N GLY A 152 13.46 -10.00 -9.87
CA GLY A 152 14.45 -9.07 -10.41
C GLY A 152 15.92 -9.47 -10.17
N GLY A 153 16.19 -10.66 -9.64
CA GLY A 153 17.53 -11.18 -9.39
C GLY A 153 18.19 -10.65 -8.11
N GLN A 154 17.46 -9.97 -7.23
CA GLN A 154 18.00 -9.51 -5.95
C GLN A 154 18.12 -10.66 -4.94
N SER A 155 19.05 -10.52 -4.00
CA SER A 155 19.20 -11.49 -2.91
C SER A 155 18.00 -11.46 -1.97
N ARG A 156 17.75 -12.61 -1.31
CA ARG A 156 16.71 -12.75 -0.28
C ARG A 156 16.81 -11.68 0.82
N SER A 157 18.03 -11.33 1.23
CA SER A 157 18.24 -10.27 2.24
C SER A 157 17.82 -8.89 1.74
N ARG A 158 18.07 -8.57 0.46
CA ARG A 158 17.62 -7.31 -0.16
C ARG A 158 16.10 -7.28 -0.31
N ALA A 159 15.45 -8.40 -0.61
CA ALA A 159 14.00 -8.49 -0.65
C ALA A 159 13.35 -8.20 0.71
N VAL A 160 13.91 -8.73 1.80
CA VAL A 160 13.45 -8.41 3.17
C VAL A 160 13.75 -6.95 3.53
N ALA A 161 14.93 -6.44 3.18
CA ALA A 161 15.29 -5.04 3.43
C ALA A 161 14.34 -4.07 2.70
N ALA A 162 13.95 -4.39 1.46
CA ALA A 162 12.97 -3.61 0.71
C ALA A 162 11.62 -3.53 1.46
N ALA A 163 11.12 -4.65 1.99
CA ALA A 163 9.90 -4.65 2.78
C ALA A 163 10.02 -3.96 4.15
N ALA A 164 11.23 -3.84 4.69
CA ALA A 164 11.48 -3.11 5.94
C ALA A 164 11.56 -1.59 5.75
N VAL A 165 11.80 -1.13 4.51
CA VAL A 165 11.74 0.29 4.14
C VAL A 165 10.30 0.79 4.03
N LEU A 166 9.36 -0.11 3.71
CA LEU A 166 7.91 0.14 3.66
C LEU A 166 7.33 0.18 5.08
#